data_AF-A0A5T2E4G2-F1
#
_entry.id   AF-A0A5T2E4G2-F1
#
_cell.length_a   1.000
_cell.length_b   1.000
_cell.length_c   1.000
_cell.angle_alpha   90.00
_cell.angle_beta   90.00
_cell.angle_gamma   90.00
#
_symmetry.space_group_name_H-M   'P 1'
#
loop_
_entity.id
_entity.type
_entity.pdbx_description
1 polymer ?
#
loop_
_entity_poly.entity_id
_entity_poly.type
_entity_poly.pdbx_seq_one_letter_code
_entity_poly.pdbx_strand_id
1 'polypeptide(L)'
;MKEIYNAFLASCAEVNVIENCILPVAISPRKNESQNNEVLDIFYIMSGCVEIMFNNFSRRNLNPGDVVFFKRKKNDYFIISEKN
;
A
#
# COMPACT_ATOMS: atom_id res chain seq x y z
N MET A 1 4.86 13.98 -0.25
CA MET A 1 3.58 13.70 -0.97
C MET A 1 3.43 14.45 -2.29
N LYS A 2 3.56 15.79 -2.35
CA LYS A 2 3.40 16.55 -3.61
C LYS A 2 4.33 16.09 -4.73
N GLU A 3 5.58 15.76 -4.42
CA GLU A 3 6.55 15.26 -5.40
C GLU A 3 6.22 13.86 -5.91
N ILE A 4 5.81 12.94 -5.03
CA ILE A 4 5.35 11.59 -5.38
C ILE A 4 4.12 11.70 -6.30
N TYR A 5 3.16 12.55 -5.94
CA TYR A 5 1.97 12.81 -6.75
C TYR A 5 2.33 13.34 -8.15
N ASN A 6 3.25 14.30 -8.24
CA ASN A 6 3.71 14.83 -9.52
C ASN A 6 4.40 13.76 -10.37
N ALA A 7 5.17 12.86 -9.75
CA ALA A 7 5.78 11.72 -10.45
C ALA A 7 4.71 10.75 -11.01
N PHE A 8 3.61 10.54 -10.29
CA PHE A 8 2.47 9.74 -10.80
C PHE A 8 1.72 10.43 -11.93
N LEU A 9 1.46 11.74 -11.83
CA LEU A 9 0.82 12.49 -12.92
C LEU A 9 1.66 12.53 -14.21
N ALA A 10 2.99 12.43 -14.08
CA ALA A 10 3.88 12.33 -15.22
C ALA A 10 3.84 10.93 -15.88
N SER A 11 3.34 9.91 -15.16
CA SER A 11 3.08 8.59 -15.72
C SER A 11 1.64 8.54 -16.27
N CYS A 12 1.39 7.76 -17.33
CA CYS A 12 0.02 7.54 -17.83
C CYS A 12 -0.84 6.67 -16.88
N ALA A 13 -0.49 6.59 -15.59
CA ALA A 13 -1.20 5.81 -14.59
C ALA A 13 -2.37 6.63 -14.02
N GLU A 14 -3.53 5.99 -13.92
CA GLU A 14 -4.67 6.57 -13.22
C GLU A 14 -4.49 6.44 -11.71
N VAL A 15 -4.66 7.54 -10.98
CA VAL A 15 -4.61 7.55 -9.52
C VAL A 15 -6.03 7.47 -8.98
N ASN A 16 -6.42 6.29 -8.48
CA ASN A 16 -7.78 6.04 -8.00
C ASN A 16 -8.08 6.72 -6.66
N VAL A 17 -7.14 6.69 -5.71
CA VAL A 17 -7.33 7.19 -4.34
C VAL A 17 -6.02 7.74 -3.80
N ILE A 18 -6.10 8.87 -3.09
CA ILE A 18 -5.02 9.41 -2.25
C ILE A 18 -5.65 9.81 -0.92
N GLU A 19 -5.24 9.15 0.17
CA GLU A 19 -5.75 9.45 1.51
C GLU A 19 -4.69 9.22 2.58
N ASN A 20 -4.89 9.86 3.73
CA ASN A 20 -4.14 9.53 4.94
C ASN A 20 -4.88 8.41 5.66
N CYS A 21 -4.19 7.30 5.93
CA CYS A 21 -4.79 6.17 6.62
C CYS A 21 -4.51 6.24 8.13
N ILE A 22 -5.49 5.82 8.93
CA ILE A 22 -5.32 5.57 10.37
C ILE A 22 -5.09 4.06 10.54
N LEU A 23 -4.14 3.68 11.40
CA LEU A 23 -3.82 2.28 11.66
C LEU A 23 -4.89 1.61 12.55
N PRO A 24 -5.16 0.29 12.38
CA PRO A 24 -4.57 -0.58 11.35
C PRO A 24 -5.25 -0.42 9.99
N VAL A 25 -4.47 -0.55 8.93
CA VAL A 25 -4.98 -0.61 7.55
C VAL A 25 -5.01 -2.07 7.12
N ALA A 26 -6.22 -2.59 6.92
CA ALA A 26 -6.43 -3.95 6.41
C ALA A 26 -6.93 -3.88 4.97
N ILE A 27 -6.23 -4.53 4.05
CA ILE A 27 -6.61 -4.50 2.64
C ILE A 27 -7.06 -5.89 2.19
N SER A 28 -8.31 -5.97 1.73
CA SER A 28 -9.00 -7.21 1.33
C SER A 28 -8.96 -7.41 -0.19
N PRO A 29 -8.82 -8.66 -0.69
CA PRO A 29 -8.49 -8.91 -2.09
C PRO A 29 -9.55 -8.38 -3.04
N ARG A 30 -9.09 -7.98 -4.22
CA ARG A 30 -9.93 -7.42 -5.27
C ARG A 30 -10.65 -8.54 -6.02
N LYS A 31 -11.68 -9.12 -5.41
CA LYS A 31 -12.39 -10.31 -5.93
C LYS A 31 -13.16 -10.02 -7.24
N ASN A 32 -13.55 -8.77 -7.48
CA ASN A 32 -14.46 -8.37 -8.55
C ASN A 32 -13.82 -7.49 -9.65
N GLU A 33 -12.52 -7.24 -9.60
CA GLU A 33 -11.85 -6.46 -10.65
C GLU A 33 -11.45 -7.35 -11.84
N SER A 34 -11.69 -6.84 -13.06
CA SER A 34 -11.31 -7.50 -14.31
C SER A 34 -9.78 -7.65 -14.40
N GLN A 35 -9.30 -8.82 -14.81
CA GLN A 35 -7.90 -9.27 -14.73
C GLN A 35 -6.85 -8.39 -15.46
N ASN A 36 -7.24 -7.38 -16.22
CA ASN A 36 -6.33 -6.69 -17.16
C ASN A 36 -5.62 -5.47 -16.59
N ASN A 37 -6.05 -4.93 -15.45
CA ASN A 37 -5.37 -3.78 -14.85
C ASN A 37 -4.51 -4.25 -13.67
N GLU A 38 -3.19 -4.21 -13.85
CA GLU A 38 -2.26 -4.37 -12.73
C GLU A 38 -2.39 -3.16 -11.82
N VAL A 39 -2.71 -3.38 -10.54
CA VAL A 39 -2.84 -2.29 -9.57
C VAL A 39 -1.65 -2.27 -8.62
N LEU A 40 -1.12 -1.07 -8.44
CA LEU A 40 -0.02 -0.77 -7.54
C LEU A 40 -0.55 0.07 -6.38
N ASP A 41 -0.63 -0.51 -5.20
CA ASP A 41 -0.92 0.23 -3.97
C ASP A 41 0.40 0.76 -3.38
N ILE A 42 0.42 2.00 -2.89
CA ILE A 42 1.64 2.64 -2.40
C ILE A 42 1.39 3.24 -1.03
N PHE A 43 2.25 2.90 -0.07
CA PHE A 43 2.19 3.41 1.29
C PHE A 43 3.45 4.19 1.61
N TYR A 44 3.26 5.40 2.12
CA TYR A 44 4.33 6.23 2.66
C TYR A 44 4.14 6.31 4.18
N ILE A 45 5.12 5.84 4.95
CA ILE A 45 5.03 5.85 6.41
C ILE A 45 5.40 7.25 6.90
N MET A 46 4.39 8.03 7.32
CA MET A 46 4.62 9.40 7.80
C MET A 46 5.24 9.43 9.20
N SER A 47 4.84 8.52 10.09
CA SER A 47 5.24 8.50 11.49
C SER A 47 4.97 7.14 12.14
N GLY A 48 5.59 6.87 13.29
CA GLY A 48 5.44 5.62 14.03
C GLY A 48 6.30 4.48 13.48
N CYS A 49 6.35 3.36 14.23
CA CYS A 49 6.94 2.12 13.75
C CYS A 49 5.80 1.17 13.39
N VAL A 50 5.86 0.62 12.18
CA VAL A 50 4.73 -0.06 11.57
C VAL A 50 5.14 -1.48 11.17
N GLU A 51 4.30 -2.46 11.44
CA GLU A 51 4.48 -3.85 10.99
C GLU A 51 3.53 -4.12 9.81
N ILE A 52 4.06 -4.69 8.73
CA ILE A 52 3.26 -5.24 7.63
C ILE A 52 3.27 -6.76 7.69
N MET A 53 2.09 -7.37 7.57
CA MET A 53 1.92 -8.82 7.47
C MET A 53 1.21 -9.21 6.17
N PHE A 54 1.80 -10.13 5.41
CA PHE A 54 1.24 -10.71 4.18
C PHE A 54 0.65 -12.10 4.42
N ASN A 55 -0.21 -12.55 3.48
CA ASN A 55 -0.78 -13.91 3.41
C ASN A 55 0.17 -15.04 3.86
N ASN A 56 1.44 -14.97 3.44
CA ASN A 56 2.47 -15.96 3.74
C ASN A 56 3.60 -15.33 4.58
N PHE A 57 3.26 -14.94 5.81
CA PHE A 57 4.08 -14.97 7.03
C PHE A 57 5.49 -14.33 7.06
N SER A 58 5.76 -13.29 6.28
CA SER A 58 6.89 -12.40 6.58
C SER A 58 6.37 -11.08 7.12
N ARG A 59 6.52 -10.89 8.42
CA ARG A 59 6.35 -9.59 9.06
C ARG A 59 7.54 -8.71 8.70
N ARG A 60 7.27 -7.48 8.30
CA ARG A 60 8.33 -6.49 8.03
C ARG A 60 8.08 -5.24 8.85
N ASN A 61 9.09 -4.83 9.60
CA ASN A 61 9.09 -3.54 10.27
C ASN A 61 9.42 -2.44 9.28
N LEU A 62 8.68 -1.33 9.38
CA LEU A 62 8.87 -0.12 8.60
C LEU A 62 9.00 1.07 9.55
N ASN A 63 9.78 2.04 9.11
CA ASN A 63 10.08 3.26 9.82
C ASN A 63 9.51 4.48 9.10
N PRO A 64 9.41 5.64 9.77
CA PRO A 64 9.04 6.88 9.11
C PRO A 64 9.97 7.18 7.94
N GLY A 65 9.38 7.56 6.79
CA GLY A 65 10.08 7.79 5.54
C GLY A 65 10.16 6.57 4.62
N ASP A 66 9.88 5.36 5.11
CA ASP A 66 9.84 4.17 4.26
C ASP A 66 8.66 4.26 3.27
N VAL A 67 8.92 3.79 2.05
CA VAL A 67 7.92 3.67 0.98
C VAL A 67 7.73 2.20 0.64
N VAL A 68 6.48 1.76 0.61
CA VAL A 68 6.11 0.40 0.23
C VAL A 68 5.36 0.45 -1.09
N PHE A 69 5.88 -0.27 -2.07
CA PHE A 69 5.22 -0.50 -3.35
C PHE A 69 4.62 -1.90 -3.33
N PHE A 70 3.31 -2.00 -3.54
CA PHE A 70 2.60 -3.26 -3.48
C PHE A 70 1.88 -3.54 -4.79
N LYS A 71 2.48 -4.42 -5.61
CA LYS A 71 1.83 -4.95 -6.81
C LYS A 71 0.86 -6.04 -6.40
N ARG A 72 -0.40 -5.67 -6.27
CA ARG A 72 -1.42 -6.50 -5.63
C ARG A 72 -1.90 -7.61 -6.55
N LYS A 73 -1.86 -8.87 -6.07
CA LYS A 73 -2.51 -10.00 -6.75
C LYS A 73 -3.93 -10.19 -6.25
N LYS A 74 -4.75 -10.88 -7.06
CA LYS A 74 -6.19 -11.11 -6.83
C LYS A 74 -6.54 -11.68 -5.44
N ASN A 75 -5.64 -12.44 -4.84
CA ASN A 75 -5.87 -13.13 -3.57
C ASN A 75 -5.05 -12.57 -2.40
N ASP A 76 -4.34 -11.44 -2.60
CA ASP A 76 -3.46 -10.90 -1.58
C ASP A 76 -4.25 -10.17 -0.48
N TYR A 77 -4.07 -10.63 0.76
CA TYR A 77 -4.42 -9.92 1.97
C TYR A 77 -3.14 -9.38 2.61
N PHE A 78 -3.20 -8.15 3.10
CA PHE A 78 -2.18 -7.64 4.01
C PHE A 78 -2.78 -6.68 5.03
N ILE A 79 -2.08 -6.57 6.15
CA ILE A 79 -2.40 -5.66 7.25
C ILE A 79 -1.17 -4.83 7.55
N ILE A 80 -1.39 -3.53 7.71
CA ILE A 80 -0.42 -2.57 8.21
C ILE A 80 -0.90 -2.16 9.60
N SER A 81 -0.10 -2.38 10.64
CA SER A 81 -0.47 -2.05 12.03
C SER A 81 0.68 -1.38 12.77
N GLU A 82 0.38 -0.74 13.90
CA GLU A 82 1.44 -0.30 14.81
C GLU A 82 2.27 -1.51 15.27
N LYS A 83 3.57 -1.28 15.43
CA LYS A 83 4.47 -2.26 16.04
C LYS A 83 4.31 -2.19 17.56
N ASN A 84 3.85 -3.28 18.17
CA ASN A 84 3.84 -3.48 19.62
C ASN A 84 5.26 -3.63 20.18
#